data_AF-A0AA50Y9R2-F1
#
_entry.id   AF-A0AA50Y9R2-F1
#
_cell.length_a   1.000
_cell.length_b   1.000
_cell.length_c   1.000
_cell.angle_alpha   90.00
_cell.angle_beta   90.00
_cell.angle_gamma   90.00
#
_symmetry.space_group_name_H-M   'P 1'
#
loop_
_entity.id
_entity.type
_entity.pdbx_description
1 polymer ?
#
loop_
_entity_poly.entity_id
_entity_poly.type
_entity_poly.pdbx_seq_one_letter_code
_entity_poly.pdbx_strand_id
1 'polypeptide(L)'
;KKEAEENFKRIATAYEILRDDEERSDYDYMLDNPQAYYAHYYRYYRRRLAPKVDVRIVLAVTITIISIIQYYSAWSNYDTAIKYFMTIPKYR
;
A
#
# COMPACT_ATOMS: atom_id res chain seq x y z
N LYS A 1 21.99 -19.68 29.14
CA LYS A 1 21.83 -18.29 28.62
C LYS A 1 20.79 -18.24 27.49
N LYS A 2 20.93 -18.99 26.39
CA LYS A 2 19.95 -19.01 25.28
C LYS A 2 18.52 -19.37 25.70
N GLU A 3 18.36 -20.40 26.53
CA GLU A 3 17.03 -20.82 27.02
C GLU A 3 16.32 -19.75 27.87
N ALA A 4 17.07 -19.00 28.68
CA ALA A 4 16.51 -17.89 29.46
C ALA A 4 16.06 -16.73 28.55
N GLU A 5 16.79 -16.48 27.46
CA GLU A 5 16.43 -15.48 26.47
C GLU A 5 15.15 -15.87 25.69
N GLU A 6 15.02 -17.15 25.34
CA GLU A 6 13.80 -17.67 24.69
C GLU A 6 12.58 -17.57 25.61
N ASN A 7 12.73 -17.95 26.88
CA ASN A 7 11.66 -17.84 27.85
C ASN A 7 11.28 -16.37 28.10
N PHE A 8 12.27 -15.47 28.15
CA PHE A 8 12.00 -14.04 28.26
C PHE A 8 11.19 -13.51 27.07
N LYS A 9 11.56 -13.89 25.84
CA LYS A 9 10.81 -13.52 24.64
C LYS A 9 9.36 -14.03 24.69
N ARG A 10 9.15 -15.29 25.08
CA ARG A 10 7.81 -15.88 25.21
C ARG A 10 6.94 -15.12 26.22
N ILE A 11 7.52 -14.79 27.38
CA ILE A 11 6.81 -14.04 28.43
C ILE A 11 6.48 -12.62 27.95
N ALA A 12 7.42 -11.95 27.29
CA ALA A 12 7.20 -10.62 26.73
C ALA A 12 6.07 -10.63 25.67
N THR A 13 6.08 -11.60 24.74
CA THR A 13 5.02 -11.75 23.74
C THR A 13 3.66 -12.06 24.36
N ALA A 14 3.62 -12.93 25.37
CA ALA A 14 2.37 -13.21 26.10
C ALA A 14 1.85 -11.95 26.79
N TYR A 15 2.74 -11.15 27.40
CA TYR A 15 2.36 -9.89 28.03
C TYR A 15 1.82 -8.87 27.02
N GLU A 16 2.45 -8.73 25.85
CA GLU A 16 1.97 -7.83 24.80
C GLU A 16 0.54 -8.17 24.35
N ILE A 17 0.28 -9.44 24.03
CA ILE A 17 -1.02 -9.91 23.56
C ILE A 17 -2.09 -9.81 24.66
N LEU A 18 -1.76 -10.20 25.90
CA LEU A 18 -2.75 -10.28 26.98
C LEU A 18 -2.99 -8.95 27.69
N ARG A 19 -2.11 -7.94 27.49
CA ARG A 19 -2.26 -6.61 28.07
C ARG A 19 -3.32 -5.79 27.35
N ASP A 20 -3.43 -5.94 26.03
CA ASP A 20 -4.42 -5.21 25.22
C ASP A 20 -5.71 -6.03 25.15
N ASP A 21 -6.82 -5.46 25.65
CA ASP A 21 -8.12 -6.14 25.67
C ASP A 21 -8.61 -6.52 24.26
N GLU A 22 -8.21 -5.76 23.23
CA GLU A 22 -8.56 -6.04 21.85
C GLU A 22 -7.74 -7.21 21.28
N GLU A 23 -6.42 -7.21 21.48
CA GLU A 23 -5.56 -8.33 21.05
C GLU A 23 -5.89 -9.63 21.81
N ARG A 24 -6.23 -9.50 23.10
CA ARG A 24 -6.69 -10.61 23.93
C ARG A 24 -8.00 -11.20 23.41
N SER A 25 -8.99 -10.37 23.06
CA SER A 25 -10.25 -10.85 22.50
C SER A 25 -10.06 -11.56 21.14
N ASP A 26 -9.18 -11.03 20.28
CA ASP A 26 -8.84 -11.68 19.01
C ASP A 26 -8.12 -13.04 19.23
N TYR A 27 -7.31 -13.15 20.28
CA TYR A 27 -6.64 -14.40 20.68
C TYR A 27 -7.62 -15.43 21.27
N ASP A 28 -8.50 -15.01 22.18
CA ASP A 28 -9.54 -15.86 22.77
C ASP A 28 -10.48 -16.40 21.69
N TYR A 29 -10.88 -15.55 20.73
CA TYR A 29 -11.69 -15.95 19.58
C TYR A 29 -11.00 -17.00 18.69
N MET A 30 -9.67 -16.93 18.57
CA MET A 30 -8.87 -17.95 17.84
C MET A 30 -8.82 -19.28 18.59
N LEU A 31 -8.68 -19.26 19.91
CA LEU A 31 -8.73 -20.47 20.73
C LEU A 31 -10.10 -21.16 20.64
N ASP A 32 -11.18 -20.38 20.61
CA ASP A 32 -12.55 -20.89 20.51
C ASP A 32 -12.92 -21.38 19.10
N ASN A 33 -12.18 -20.96 18.06
CA ASN A 33 -12.48 -21.28 16.66
C ASN A 33 -11.27 -21.84 15.88
N PRO A 34 -10.74 -23.03 16.27
CA PRO A 34 -9.54 -23.59 15.66
C PRO A 34 -9.68 -23.90 14.16
N GLN A 35 -10.90 -24.17 13.67
CA GLN A 35 -11.20 -24.34 12.24
C GLN A 35 -11.12 -23.06 11.39
N ALA A 36 -11.09 -21.87 12.01
CA ALA A 36 -11.11 -20.59 11.32
C ALA A 36 -9.69 -20.04 11.01
N TYR A 37 -8.67 -20.89 10.96
CA TYR A 37 -7.26 -20.52 10.75
C TYR A 37 -7.04 -19.49 9.62
N TYR A 38 -7.73 -19.66 8.48
CA TYR A 38 -7.66 -18.74 7.34
C TYR A 38 -8.25 -17.34 7.61
N ALA A 39 -9.29 -17.25 8.46
CA ALA A 39 -9.94 -15.99 8.80
C ALA A 39 -9.08 -15.14 9.77
N HIS A 40 -8.35 -15.79 10.68
CA HIS A 40 -7.43 -15.11 11.60
C HIS A 40 -6.22 -14.52 10.88
N TYR A 41 -5.64 -15.25 9.93
CA TYR A 41 -4.54 -14.75 9.10
C TYR A 41 -4.95 -13.51 8.30
N TYR A 42 -6.17 -13.53 7.74
CA TYR A 42 -6.74 -12.40 7.01
C TYR A 42 -6.99 -11.19 7.91
N ARG A 43 -7.48 -11.37 9.13
CA ARG A 43 -7.70 -10.27 10.09
C ARG A 43 -6.39 -9.63 10.55
N TYR A 44 -5.38 -10.42 10.92
CA TYR A 44 -4.09 -9.90 11.35
C TYR A 44 -3.38 -9.09 10.25
N TYR A 45 -3.39 -9.60 9.01
CA TYR A 45 -2.81 -8.89 7.86
C TYR A 45 -3.63 -7.65 7.48
N ARG A 46 -4.96 -7.74 7.46
CA ARG A 46 -5.84 -6.61 7.13
C ARG A 46 -5.66 -5.44 8.09
N ARG A 47 -5.43 -5.69 9.38
CA ARG A 47 -5.28 -4.62 10.38
C ARG A 47 -3.96 -3.87 10.28
N ARG A 48 -2.86 -4.57 9.99
CA ARG A 48 -1.52 -3.97 9.86
C ARG A 48 -1.23 -3.40 8.47
N LEU A 49 -1.82 -3.96 7.42
CA LEU A 49 -1.62 -3.55 6.02
C LEU A 49 -2.80 -2.80 5.42
N ALA A 50 -3.85 -2.51 6.20
CA ALA A 50 -4.85 -1.54 5.77
C ALA A 50 -4.10 -0.25 5.42
N PRO A 51 -4.07 0.16 4.14
CA PRO A 51 -3.32 1.32 3.74
C PRO A 51 -3.93 2.52 4.49
N LYS A 52 -3.13 3.15 5.36
CA LYS A 52 -3.51 4.39 6.07
C LYS A 52 -3.72 5.57 5.11
N VAL A 53 -3.40 5.40 3.84
CA VAL A 53 -3.55 6.38 2.78
C VAL A 53 -4.86 6.11 2.04
N ASP A 54 -5.75 7.10 2.00
CA ASP A 54 -7.00 7.03 1.25
C ASP A 54 -6.68 6.78 -0.24
N VAL A 55 -7.27 5.73 -0.80
CA VAL A 55 -7.12 5.31 -2.20
C VAL A 55 -7.47 6.44 -3.17
N ARG A 56 -8.38 7.36 -2.76
CA ARG A 56 -8.75 8.54 -3.55
C ARG A 56 -7.56 9.47 -3.79
N ILE A 57 -6.69 9.65 -2.78
CA ILE A 57 -5.50 10.50 -2.89
C ILE A 57 -4.52 9.88 -3.88
N VAL A 58 -4.33 8.55 -3.81
CA VAL A 58 -3.47 7.82 -4.76
C VAL A 58 -3.96 8.02 -6.18
N LEU A 59 -5.27 7.83 -6.43
CA LEU A 59 -5.89 8.07 -7.73
C LEU A 59 -5.70 9.50 -8.23
N ALA A 60 -5.94 10.50 -7.38
CA ALA A 60 -5.77 11.90 -7.75
C ALA A 60 -4.32 12.23 -8.15
N VAL A 61 -3.34 11.73 -7.40
CA VAL A 61 -1.91 11.92 -7.69
C VAL A 61 -1.52 11.23 -8.98
N THR A 62 -1.93 9.97 -9.17
CA THR A 62 -1.63 9.22 -10.39
C THR A 62 -2.20 9.90 -11.64
N ILE A 63 -3.46 10.34 -11.59
CA ILE A 63 -4.09 11.05 -12.72
C ILE A 63 -3.34 12.36 -12.99
N THR A 64 -2.99 13.13 -11.96
CA THR A 64 -2.27 14.39 -12.10
C THR A 64 -0.91 14.19 -12.79
N ILE A 65 -0.15 13.17 -12.38
CA ILE A 65 1.15 12.86 -13.01
C ILE A 65 0.97 12.49 -14.49
N ILE A 66 -0.01 11.62 -14.79
CA ILE A 66 -0.31 11.23 -16.18
C ILE A 66 -0.69 12.46 -17.01
N SER A 67 -1.54 13.34 -16.50
CA SER A 67 -1.95 14.57 -17.18
C SER A 67 -0.77 15.51 -17.47
N ILE A 68 0.17 15.66 -16.54
CA ILE A 68 1.38 16.47 -16.75
C ILE A 68 2.22 15.89 -17.90
N ILE A 69 2.45 14.58 -17.89
CA ILE A 69 3.22 13.90 -18.95
C ILE A 69 2.53 14.08 -20.31
N GLN A 70 1.20 13.90 -20.37
CA GLN A 70 0.42 14.09 -21.59
C GLN A 70 0.52 15.52 -22.11
N TYR A 71 0.44 16.53 -21.23
CA TYR A 71 0.53 17.94 -21.61
C TYR A 71 1.88 18.28 -22.27
N TYR A 72 2.99 17.88 -21.66
CA TYR A 72 4.32 18.13 -22.22
C TYR A 72 4.58 17.32 -23.51
N SER A 73 4.10 16.08 -23.57
CA SER A 73 4.21 15.26 -24.77
C SER A 73 3.42 15.88 -25.93
N ALA A 74 2.20 16.36 -25.68
CA ALA A 74 1.39 17.05 -26.68
C ALA A 74 2.10 18.32 -27.17
N TRP A 75 2.60 19.16 -26.27
CA TRP A 75 3.32 20.38 -26.63
C TRP A 75 4.55 20.10 -27.51
N SER A 76 5.37 19.11 -27.16
CA SER A 76 6.52 18.68 -27.96
C SER A 76 6.11 18.19 -29.36
N ASN A 77 5.01 17.42 -29.45
CA ASN A 77 4.50 16.94 -30.72
C ASN A 77 3.98 18.08 -31.61
N TYR A 78 3.35 19.12 -31.04
CA TYR A 78 2.90 20.29 -31.79
C TYR A 78 4.08 21.07 -32.38
N ASP A 79 5.11 21.35 -31.60
CA ASP A 79 6.31 22.05 -32.08
C ASP A 79 7.04 21.27 -33.18
N THR A 80 7.10 19.94 -33.03
CA THR A 80 7.71 19.05 -34.03
C THR A 80 6.91 19.04 -35.33
N ALA A 81 5.58 18.96 -35.24
CA ALA A 81 4.72 19.00 -36.42
C ALA A 81 4.81 20.36 -37.14
N ILE A 82 4.78 21.48 -36.42
CA ILE A 82 4.88 22.82 -37.00
C ILE A 82 6.24 22.99 -37.72
N LYS A 83 7.35 22.57 -37.10
CA LYS A 83 8.67 22.59 -37.76
C LYS A 83 8.71 21.71 -39.00
N TYR A 84 8.09 20.53 -38.97
CA TYR A 84 7.99 19.67 -40.15
C TYR A 84 7.20 20.35 -41.28
N PHE A 85 6.05 20.98 -40.99
CA PHE A 85 5.28 21.71 -41.99
C PHE A 85 6.04 22.90 -42.59
N MET A 86 6.86 23.61 -41.80
CA MET A 86 7.72 24.71 -42.30
C MET A 86 8.86 24.24 -43.21
N THR A 87 9.22 22.95 -43.18
CA THR A 87 10.24 22.39 -44.09
C THR A 87 9.68 21.97 -45.46
N ILE A 88 8.35 21.98 -45.64
CA ILE A 88 7.72 21.63 -46.91
C ILE A 88 7.72 22.86 -47.83
N PRO A 89 8.42 22.81 -48.99
CA PRO A 89 8.64 23.97 -49.86
C PRO A 89 7.37 24.50 -50.56
N LYS A 90 6.21 23.88 -50.35
CA LYS A 90 4.91 24.32 -50.92
C LYS A 90 4.32 25.54 -50.19
N TYR A 91 4.81 25.88 -48.99
CA TYR A 91 4.36 27.02 -48.17
C TYR A 91 5.45 28.04 -47.86
N ARG A 92 6.55 28.01 -48.63
CA ARG A 92 7.56 29.06 -48.56
C ARG A 92 7.24 30.19 -49.54
#